data_AF-A0A067QBJ7-F1
#
_entry.id   AF-A0A067QBJ7-F1
#
_cell.length_a   1.000
_cell.length_b   1.000
_cell.length_c   1.000
_cell.angle_alpha   90.00
_cell.angle_beta   90.00
_cell.angle_gamma   90.00
#
_symmetry.space_group_name_H-M   'P 1'
#
loop_
_entity.id
_entity.type
_entity.pdbx_description
1 polymer ?
#
loop_
_entity_poly.entity_id
_entity_poly.type
_entity_poly.pdbx_seq_one_letter_code
_entity_poly.pdbx_strand_id
1 'polypeptide(L)'
;MERLPDLSKDWLKSVDQDLISLLPSTPKPAAVHQDVFNNDTSRLYLATSCFTCRGCTPHVPLDYRRLLSHHCMSRYHEFLEEGSDLRERCLEMNCMPWSKARVKFDDIASKSVNDILKLCQKDATITTSAEFEDLDVRLECTTCSRVAGYYSARVMMTPKAAVKHQLERKGHRFKVLDMADTVMVKMKEVQATCFDPIWRCVRCRQALTPYETPTHMAQSHNLDAVGKDDTYRNYECNIIHPKPISTFAVADEDDFGIGGWHGGLWEDLMDDFSQDSDDDGYYDGFDDWFGFY
;
A
#
# COMPACT_ATOMS: atom_id res chain seq x y z
N MET A 1 16.86 -35.43 -1.49
CA MET A 1 16.04 -34.20 -1.54
C MET A 1 14.65 -34.36 -0.89
N GLU A 2 14.26 -35.56 -0.41
CA GLU A 2 12.92 -35.82 0.12
C GLU A 2 12.54 -35.09 1.41
N ARG A 3 13.51 -34.54 2.16
CA ARG A 3 13.25 -33.87 3.46
C ARG A 3 12.86 -32.39 3.35
N LEU A 4 13.00 -31.78 2.17
CA LEU A 4 12.79 -30.33 2.02
C LEU A 4 11.36 -29.88 2.36
N PRO A 5 10.29 -30.59 1.93
CA PRO A 5 8.91 -30.23 2.30
C PRO A 5 8.67 -30.22 3.81
N ASP A 6 9.23 -31.17 4.54
CA ASP A 6 9.05 -31.26 6.00
C ASP A 6 9.82 -30.16 6.72
N LEU A 7 11.06 -29.88 6.29
CA LEU A 7 11.84 -28.77 6.82
C LEU A 7 11.15 -27.41 6.59
N SER A 8 10.54 -27.21 5.41
CA SER A 8 9.77 -25.98 5.13
C SER A 8 8.53 -25.86 6.01
N LYS A 9 7.82 -26.96 6.29
CA LYS A 9 6.67 -26.96 7.21
C LYS A 9 7.08 -26.63 8.64
N ASP A 10 8.18 -27.23 9.12
CA ASP A 10 8.66 -27.00 10.49
C ASP A 10 9.21 -25.58 10.65
N TRP A 11 9.90 -25.07 9.63
CA TRP A 11 10.30 -23.66 9.56
C TRP A 11 9.07 -22.74 9.61
N LEU A 12 8.04 -22.99 8.78
CA LEU A 12 6.85 -22.15 8.77
C LEU A 12 6.13 -22.16 10.13
N LYS A 13 5.99 -23.33 10.77
CA LYS A 13 5.44 -23.43 12.13
C LYS A 13 6.22 -22.57 13.13
N SER A 14 7.55 -22.57 13.05
CA SER A 14 8.40 -21.73 13.91
C SER A 14 8.15 -20.24 13.66
N VAL A 15 8.02 -19.83 12.40
CA VAL A 15 7.70 -18.45 12.02
C VAL A 15 6.32 -18.05 12.53
N ASP A 16 5.33 -18.93 12.39
CA ASP A 16 3.96 -18.68 12.85
C ASP A 16 3.91 -18.46 14.36
N GLN A 17 4.61 -19.29 15.14
CA GLN A 17 4.72 -19.14 16.59
C GLN A 17 5.35 -17.79 16.97
N ASP A 18 6.42 -17.40 16.28
CA ASP A 18 7.06 -16.10 16.49
C ASP A 18 6.11 -14.95 16.18
N LEU A 19 5.34 -15.03 15.10
CA LEU A 19 4.38 -13.97 14.73
C LEU A 19 3.16 -13.92 15.65
N ILE A 20 2.63 -15.06 16.07
CA ILE A 20 1.54 -15.14 17.05
C ILE A 20 1.98 -14.49 18.37
N SER A 21 3.25 -14.66 18.77
CA SER A 21 3.79 -14.02 19.98
C SER A 21 3.83 -12.49 19.92
N LEU A 22 3.76 -11.90 18.72
CA LEU A 22 3.71 -10.45 18.53
C LEU A 22 2.28 -9.91 18.54
N LEU A 23 1.26 -10.76 18.35
CA LEU A 23 -0.13 -10.33 18.33
C LEU A 23 -0.60 -9.96 19.74
N PRO A 24 -1.51 -8.97 19.88
CA PRO A 24 -2.09 -8.64 21.19
C PRO A 24 -2.82 -9.87 21.76
N SER A 25 -2.69 -10.09 23.07
CA SER A 25 -3.42 -11.16 23.75
C SER A 25 -4.92 -10.93 23.59
N THR A 26 -5.62 -11.91 23.01
CA THR A 26 -7.08 -11.88 22.99
C THR A 26 -7.59 -11.98 24.43
N PRO A 27 -8.57 -11.16 24.84
CA PRO A 27 -9.18 -11.31 26.15
C PRO A 27 -9.69 -12.74 26.28
N LYS A 28 -9.15 -13.46 27.26
CA LYS A 28 -9.49 -14.85 27.53
C LYS A 28 -11.00 -14.92 27.78
N PRO A 29 -11.78 -15.63 26.95
CA PRO A 29 -13.20 -15.82 27.26
C PRO A 29 -13.28 -16.52 28.62
N ALA A 30 -14.02 -15.92 29.54
CA ALA A 30 -14.24 -16.49 30.85
C ALA A 30 -14.92 -17.85 30.66
N ALA A 31 -14.24 -18.93 31.03
CA ALA A 31 -14.77 -20.28 31.24
C ALA A 31 -14.98 -21.24 30.05
N VAL A 32 -14.40 -21.02 28.86
CA VAL A 32 -14.45 -22.05 27.79
C VAL A 32 -13.05 -22.62 27.51
N HIS A 33 -12.92 -23.94 27.67
CA HIS A 33 -11.78 -24.83 27.44
C HIS A 33 -10.51 -24.19 26.84
N GLN A 34 -9.47 -24.12 27.67
CA GLN A 34 -8.28 -23.29 27.48
C GLN A 34 -7.21 -23.90 26.55
N ASP A 35 -7.30 -25.19 26.23
CA ASP A 35 -6.20 -25.91 25.57
C ASP A 35 -6.21 -25.85 24.03
N VAL A 36 -7.28 -25.33 23.40
CA VAL A 36 -7.39 -25.33 21.93
C VAL A 36 -6.96 -24.00 21.31
N PHE A 37 -6.97 -22.89 22.05
CA PHE A 37 -6.77 -21.55 21.49
C PHE A 37 -5.30 -21.09 21.40
N ASN A 38 -4.35 -21.83 21.97
CA ASN A 38 -2.99 -21.30 22.16
C ASN A 38 -2.08 -21.38 20.91
N ASN A 39 -2.52 -22.05 19.84
CA ASN A 39 -1.77 -22.17 18.57
C ASN A 39 -2.67 -21.90 17.36
N ASP A 40 -3.68 -21.05 17.50
CA ASP A 40 -4.58 -20.76 16.39
C ASP A 40 -3.91 -19.82 15.37
N THR A 41 -3.21 -20.44 14.42
CA THR A 41 -2.60 -19.78 13.27
C THR A 41 -3.61 -19.00 12.42
N SER A 42 -4.91 -19.27 12.54
CA SER A 42 -5.95 -18.51 11.84
C SER A 42 -5.91 -17.02 12.18
N ARG A 43 -5.45 -16.66 13.38
CA ARG A 43 -5.27 -15.26 13.81
C ARG A 43 -4.33 -14.49 12.90
N LEU A 44 -3.29 -15.14 12.35
CA LEU A 44 -2.35 -14.50 11.42
C LEU A 44 -3.03 -14.11 10.10
N TYR A 45 -4.10 -14.81 9.72
CA TYR A 45 -4.83 -14.54 8.48
C TYR A 45 -5.89 -13.44 8.63
N LEU A 46 -6.21 -12.98 9.84
CA LEU A 46 -7.15 -11.88 10.04
C LEU A 46 -6.65 -10.59 9.38
N ALA A 47 -7.57 -9.79 8.81
CA ALA A 47 -7.24 -8.51 8.19
C ALA A 47 -6.58 -7.53 9.18
N THR A 48 -6.94 -7.63 10.46
CA THR A 48 -6.40 -6.81 11.55
C THR A 48 -5.01 -7.25 12.02
N SER A 49 -4.49 -8.39 11.54
CA SER A 49 -3.13 -8.85 11.82
C SER A 49 -2.12 -8.13 10.92
N CYS A 50 -1.93 -6.85 11.22
CA CYS A 50 -1.02 -5.97 10.50
C CYS A 50 0.36 -5.93 11.17
N PHE A 51 1.40 -6.01 10.37
CA PHE A 51 2.79 -5.92 10.80
C PHE A 51 3.53 -4.80 10.08
N THR A 52 4.62 -4.33 10.68
CA THR A 52 5.58 -3.42 10.04
C THR A 52 6.97 -4.01 10.03
N CYS A 53 7.73 -3.65 9.01
CA CYS A 53 9.15 -3.94 8.94
C CYS A 53 9.97 -2.73 9.38
N ARG A 54 10.87 -2.93 10.35
CA ARG A 54 11.77 -1.88 10.86
C ARG A 54 12.87 -1.46 9.87
N GLY A 55 13.22 -2.34 8.93
CA GLY A 55 14.30 -2.10 7.97
C GLY A 55 13.89 -1.35 6.71
N CYS A 56 12.61 -1.01 6.57
CA CYS A 56 12.02 -0.55 5.33
C CYS A 56 11.26 0.77 5.62
N THR A 57 11.54 1.82 4.83
CA THR A 57 10.91 3.15 4.89
C THR A 57 10.31 3.52 3.53
N PRO A 58 9.06 4.04 3.46
CA PRO A 58 8.13 4.26 4.56
C PRO A 58 7.63 2.94 5.18
N HIS A 59 7.17 2.99 6.43
CA HIS A 59 6.62 1.83 7.13
C HIS A 59 5.24 1.44 6.56
N VAL A 60 5.25 0.68 5.47
CA VAL A 60 4.02 0.16 4.86
C VAL A 60 3.51 -1.04 5.67
N PRO A 61 2.21 -1.09 6.05
CA PRO A 61 1.64 -2.25 6.69
C PRO A 61 1.72 -3.49 5.81
N LEU A 62 2.09 -4.61 6.43
CA LEU A 62 2.22 -5.92 5.84
C LEU A 62 1.21 -6.85 6.51
N ASP A 63 0.37 -7.50 5.71
CA ASP A 63 -0.35 -8.69 6.15
C ASP A 63 0.62 -9.87 6.29
N TYR A 64 0.14 -10.96 6.88
CA TYR A 64 0.93 -12.17 7.11
C TYR A 64 1.58 -12.72 5.83
N ARG A 65 0.84 -12.83 4.72
CA ARG A 65 1.36 -13.41 3.47
C ARG A 65 2.46 -12.54 2.87
N ARG A 66 2.26 -11.22 2.86
CA ARG A 66 3.26 -10.25 2.38
C ARG A 66 4.49 -10.27 3.27
N LEU A 67 4.32 -10.34 4.59
CA LEU A 67 5.41 -10.39 5.56
C LEU A 67 6.35 -11.59 5.33
N LEU A 68 5.80 -12.79 5.10
CA LEU A 68 6.60 -13.99 4.82
C LEU A 68 7.48 -13.84 3.57
N SER A 69 7.02 -13.07 2.60
CA SER A 69 7.73 -12.82 1.33
C SER A 69 8.49 -11.50 1.29
N HIS A 70 8.53 -10.76 2.40
CA HIS A 70 9.05 -9.40 2.43
C HIS A 70 10.58 -9.41 2.39
N HIS A 71 11.17 -8.67 1.44
CA HIS A 71 12.61 -8.75 1.16
C HIS A 71 13.50 -8.42 2.38
N CYS A 72 13.09 -7.50 3.27
CA CYS A 72 13.82 -7.20 4.50
C CYS A 72 13.94 -8.43 5.46
N MET A 73 13.17 -9.51 5.23
CA MET A 73 13.21 -10.77 6.00
C MET A 73 14.17 -11.82 5.43
N SER A 74 14.51 -11.71 4.14
CA SER A 74 15.38 -12.68 3.45
C SER A 74 16.68 -12.06 2.95
N ARG A 75 16.84 -10.74 3.01
CA ARG A 75 18.05 -10.04 2.54
C ARG A 75 19.19 -10.21 3.53
N TYR A 76 20.38 -10.50 3.00
CA TYR A 76 21.61 -10.49 3.77
C TYR A 76 21.84 -9.12 4.42
N HIS A 77 22.11 -9.15 5.72
CA HIS A 77 22.60 -8.00 6.46
C HIS A 77 23.81 -8.42 7.27
N GLU A 78 24.77 -7.52 7.39
CA GLU A 78 26.10 -7.71 7.96
C GLU A 78 26.11 -8.09 9.46
N PHE A 79 24.96 -8.33 10.08
CA PHE A 79 24.80 -8.59 11.52
C PHE A 79 25.03 -10.05 11.94
N LEU A 80 25.52 -10.92 11.07
CA LEU A 80 25.95 -12.24 11.50
C LEU A 80 27.33 -12.16 12.14
N GLU A 81 27.47 -12.80 13.30
CA GLU A 81 28.76 -12.93 13.98
C GLU A 81 29.82 -13.45 13.01
N GLU A 82 30.97 -12.77 12.97
CA GLU A 82 32.08 -13.17 12.14
C GLU A 82 32.54 -14.58 12.50
N GLY A 83 32.68 -15.44 11.49
CA GLY A 83 33.16 -16.82 11.67
C GLY A 83 32.07 -17.88 11.88
N SER A 84 30.78 -17.55 11.83
CA SER A 84 29.73 -18.58 11.84
C SER A 84 29.59 -19.27 10.47
N ASP A 85 29.48 -20.60 10.45
CA ASP A 85 29.18 -21.40 9.24
C ASP A 85 27.90 -20.92 8.53
N LEU A 86 26.96 -20.37 9.30
CA LEU A 86 25.73 -19.78 8.77
C LEU A 86 26.02 -18.55 7.90
N ARG A 87 26.99 -17.71 8.27
CA ARG A 87 27.37 -16.52 7.49
C ARG A 87 27.90 -16.88 6.13
N GLU A 88 28.81 -17.84 6.05
CA GLU A 88 29.39 -18.30 4.78
C GLU A 88 28.29 -18.83 3.85
N ARG A 89 27.39 -19.70 4.37
CA ARG A 89 26.25 -20.21 3.58
C ARG A 89 25.25 -19.13 3.16
N CYS A 90 24.99 -18.14 4.02
CA CYS A 90 24.10 -17.03 3.68
C CYS A 90 24.71 -16.13 2.60
N LEU A 91 26.04 -15.94 2.62
CA LEU A 91 26.78 -15.24 1.57
C LEU A 91 26.72 -15.99 0.24
N GLU A 92 26.92 -17.31 0.25
CA GLU A 92 26.80 -18.16 -0.95
C GLU A 92 25.40 -18.12 -1.57
N MET A 93 24.36 -18.17 -0.74
CA MET A 93 22.96 -18.15 -1.20
C MET A 93 22.40 -16.74 -1.41
N ASN A 94 23.16 -15.70 -1.05
CA ASN A 94 22.72 -14.31 -1.03
C ASN A 94 21.36 -14.12 -0.32
N CYS A 95 21.11 -14.88 0.74
CA CYS A 95 19.86 -14.86 1.49
C CYS A 95 20.10 -15.16 2.97
N MET A 96 19.19 -14.67 3.81
CA MET A 96 19.19 -14.91 5.25
C MET A 96 17.98 -15.76 5.66
N PRO A 97 18.13 -16.57 6.72
CA PRO A 97 16.99 -17.13 7.42
C PRO A 97 16.06 -16.01 7.86
N TRP A 98 14.77 -16.27 7.74
CA TRP A 98 13.74 -15.36 8.24
C TRP A 98 13.97 -15.06 9.73
N SER A 99 13.81 -13.79 10.11
CA SER A 99 14.04 -13.34 11.48
C SER A 99 12.95 -12.40 11.97
N LYS A 100 12.41 -12.68 13.16
CA LYS A 100 11.43 -11.82 13.83
C LYS A 100 11.98 -10.46 14.28
N ALA A 101 13.31 -10.30 14.35
CA ALA A 101 13.96 -9.12 14.93
C ALA A 101 13.54 -7.79 14.27
N ARG A 102 13.05 -7.86 13.03
CA ARG A 102 12.66 -6.72 12.20
C ARG A 102 11.16 -6.56 12.08
N VAL A 103 10.39 -7.44 12.69
CA VAL A 103 8.95 -7.46 12.63
C VAL A 103 8.40 -6.85 13.91
N LYS A 104 7.39 -5.99 13.76
CA LYS A 104 6.59 -5.47 14.86
C LYS A 104 5.12 -5.57 14.47
N PHE A 105 4.25 -5.88 15.43
CA PHE A 105 2.81 -5.68 15.25
C PHE A 105 2.48 -4.19 15.16
N ASP A 106 1.73 -3.81 14.13
CA ASP A 106 1.33 -2.42 13.89
C ASP A 106 -0.09 -2.19 14.43
N ASP A 107 -0.15 -1.67 15.66
CA ASP A 107 -1.38 -1.36 16.37
C ASP A 107 -2.20 -0.28 15.67
N ILE A 108 -1.52 0.72 15.07
CA ILE A 108 -2.17 1.83 14.38
C ILE A 108 -2.78 1.34 13.06
N ALA A 109 -2.05 0.54 12.29
CA ALA A 109 -2.58 -0.08 11.07
C ALA A 109 -3.73 -1.04 11.38
N SER A 110 -3.57 -1.89 12.40
CA SER A 110 -4.61 -2.82 12.85
C SER A 110 -5.91 -2.09 13.22
N LYS A 111 -5.80 -1.00 13.98
CA LYS A 111 -6.95 -0.14 14.33
C LYS A 111 -7.58 0.50 13.09
N SER A 112 -6.75 0.99 12.17
CA SER A 112 -7.24 1.60 10.92
C SER A 112 -8.00 0.58 10.06
N VAL A 113 -7.48 -0.64 9.90
CA VAL A 113 -8.19 -1.73 9.22
C VAL A 113 -9.52 -2.05 9.89
N ASN A 114 -9.55 -2.14 11.23
CA ASN A 114 -10.78 -2.37 11.99
C ASN A 114 -11.83 -1.26 11.75
N ASP A 115 -11.41 0.01 11.75
CA ASP A 115 -12.31 1.13 11.49
C ASP A 115 -12.88 1.08 10.06
N ILE A 116 -12.06 0.74 9.06
CA ILE A 116 -12.52 0.55 7.67
C ILE A 116 -13.47 -0.64 7.55
N LEU A 117 -13.19 -1.78 8.19
CA LEU A 117 -14.07 -2.95 8.20
C LEU A 117 -15.44 -2.63 8.79
N LYS A 118 -15.48 -1.89 9.90
CA LYS A 118 -16.74 -1.41 10.52
C LYS A 118 -17.53 -0.53 9.56
N LEU A 119 -16.87 0.39 8.85
CA LEU A 119 -17.52 1.21 7.83
C LEU A 119 -18.12 0.37 6.70
N CYS A 120 -17.45 -0.73 6.34
CA CYS A 120 -17.91 -1.69 5.34
C CYS A 120 -18.90 -2.73 5.89
N GLN A 121 -19.35 -2.59 7.14
CA GLN A 121 -20.26 -3.54 7.83
C GLN A 121 -19.71 -4.97 7.86
N LYS A 122 -18.39 -5.11 8.06
CA LYS A 122 -17.69 -6.39 8.22
C LYS A 122 -17.20 -6.57 9.65
N ASP A 123 -17.15 -7.82 10.10
CA ASP A 123 -16.65 -8.17 11.43
C ASP A 123 -15.14 -8.41 11.40
N ALA A 124 -14.40 -7.54 12.09
CA ALA A 124 -12.93 -7.57 12.13
C ALA A 124 -12.33 -8.76 12.89
N THR A 125 -13.14 -9.50 13.65
CA THR A 125 -12.68 -10.69 14.39
C THR A 125 -12.61 -11.95 13.54
N ILE A 126 -13.30 -11.95 12.40
CA ILE A 126 -13.37 -13.10 11.47
C ILE A 126 -12.92 -12.76 10.05
N THR A 127 -12.96 -11.49 9.65
CA THR A 127 -12.59 -11.09 8.29
C THR A 127 -11.10 -11.30 8.06
N THR A 128 -10.77 -12.12 7.07
CA THR A 128 -9.39 -12.42 6.67
C THR A 128 -8.77 -11.30 5.84
N SER A 129 -7.45 -11.25 5.77
CA SER A 129 -6.70 -10.31 4.93
C SER A 129 -7.08 -10.45 3.45
N ALA A 130 -7.29 -11.69 2.97
CA ALA A 130 -7.72 -11.94 1.60
C ALA A 130 -9.14 -11.39 1.33
N GLU A 131 -10.10 -11.67 2.22
CA GLU A 131 -11.46 -11.11 2.09
C GLU A 131 -11.47 -9.58 2.16
N PHE A 132 -10.60 -8.97 2.96
CA PHE A 132 -10.44 -7.51 3.02
C PHE A 132 -9.88 -6.92 1.73
N GLU A 133 -8.91 -7.60 1.10
CA GLU A 133 -8.37 -7.20 -0.21
C GLU A 133 -9.40 -7.35 -1.34
N ASP A 134 -10.26 -8.36 -1.25
CA ASP A 134 -11.32 -8.64 -2.23
C ASP A 134 -12.57 -7.77 -2.04
N LEU A 135 -12.60 -6.88 -1.04
CA LEU A 135 -13.69 -5.94 -0.85
C LEU A 135 -13.78 -4.96 -2.03
N ASP A 136 -14.79 -5.18 -2.88
CA ASP A 136 -15.00 -4.36 -4.07
C ASP A 136 -15.80 -3.07 -3.81
N VAL A 137 -15.59 -2.48 -2.63
CA VAL A 137 -16.14 -1.19 -2.23
C VAL A 137 -15.15 -0.05 -2.54
N ARG A 138 -15.65 1.17 -2.60
CA ARG A 138 -14.81 2.37 -2.66
C ARG A 138 -15.16 3.31 -1.52
N LEU A 139 -14.13 3.94 -0.99
CA LEU A 139 -14.20 4.83 0.17
C LEU A 139 -13.84 6.24 -0.28
N GLU A 140 -14.58 7.22 0.22
CA GLU A 140 -14.26 8.63 0.05
C GLU A 140 -13.67 9.21 1.34
N CYS A 141 -12.51 9.85 1.26
CA CYS A 141 -11.96 10.60 2.39
C CYS A 141 -12.63 11.98 2.50
N THR A 142 -13.61 12.09 3.39
CA THR A 142 -14.39 13.31 3.63
C THR A 142 -13.58 14.45 4.26
N THR A 143 -12.41 14.17 4.85
CA THR A 143 -11.51 15.20 5.37
C THR A 143 -10.75 15.87 4.21
N CYS A 144 -10.25 15.10 3.25
CA CYS A 144 -9.53 15.63 2.09
C CYS A 144 -10.46 16.25 1.05
N SER A 145 -11.68 15.73 0.87
CA SER A 145 -12.66 16.31 -0.06
C SER A 145 -13.11 17.73 0.31
N ARG A 146 -12.80 18.23 1.53
CA ARG A 146 -13.25 19.54 2.04
C ARG A 146 -12.21 20.65 1.95
N VAL A 147 -10.95 20.33 1.65
CA VAL A 147 -9.90 21.35 1.58
C VAL A 147 -10.11 22.14 0.29
N ALA A 148 -10.80 23.27 0.41
CA ALA A 148 -11.15 24.16 -0.68
C ALA A 148 -9.89 24.88 -1.19
N GLY A 149 -9.42 24.49 -2.37
CA GLY A 149 -8.34 25.16 -3.09
C GLY A 149 -8.15 24.55 -4.49
N TYR A 150 -8.59 25.28 -5.51
CA TYR A 150 -8.49 25.10 -6.98
C TYR A 150 -8.82 23.73 -7.61
N TYR A 151 -8.82 22.62 -6.89
CA TYR A 151 -9.18 21.30 -7.37
C TYR A 151 -9.92 20.54 -6.26
N SER A 152 -11.21 20.82 -6.09
CA SER A 152 -12.12 20.14 -5.14
C SER A 152 -12.43 18.71 -5.60
N ALA A 153 -11.39 17.91 -5.81
CA ALA A 153 -11.52 16.56 -6.28
C ALA A 153 -11.78 15.63 -5.09
N ARG A 154 -12.92 14.92 -5.15
CA ARG A 154 -13.25 13.86 -4.19
C ARG A 154 -12.12 12.83 -4.18
N VAL A 155 -11.55 12.57 -3.02
CA VAL A 155 -10.48 11.58 -2.88
C VAL A 155 -11.12 10.22 -2.63
N MET A 156 -11.11 9.37 -3.64
CA MET A 156 -11.77 8.06 -3.66
C MET A 156 -10.73 6.95 -3.78
N MET A 157 -10.88 5.87 -3.01
CA MET A 157 -9.83 4.86 -2.87
C MET A 157 -10.38 3.48 -2.48
N THR A 158 -9.54 2.46 -2.63
CA THR A 158 -9.81 1.10 -2.13
C THR A 158 -9.61 1.02 -0.60
N PRO A 159 -10.15 -0.01 0.08
CA PRO A 159 -9.92 -0.21 1.52
C PRO A 159 -8.46 -0.20 1.95
N LYS A 160 -7.59 -0.89 1.19
CA LYS A 160 -6.14 -0.93 1.46
C LYS A 160 -5.48 0.45 1.30
N ALA A 161 -5.88 1.21 0.29
CA ALA A 161 -5.40 2.57 0.09
C ALA A 161 -5.91 3.53 1.20
N ALA A 162 -7.12 3.32 1.72
CA ALA A 162 -7.64 4.07 2.87
C ALA A 162 -6.82 3.85 4.14
N VAL A 163 -6.41 2.62 4.41
CA VAL A 163 -5.52 2.31 5.54
C VAL A 163 -4.19 3.05 5.40
N LYS A 164 -3.54 2.97 4.22
CA LYS A 164 -2.30 3.70 3.95
C LYS A 164 -2.48 5.22 4.13
N HIS A 165 -3.55 5.77 3.57
CA HIS A 165 -3.87 7.18 3.66
C HIS A 165 -4.09 7.64 5.11
N GLN A 166 -4.75 6.82 5.94
CA GLN A 166 -4.94 7.08 7.37
C GLN A 166 -3.65 7.03 8.19
N LEU A 167 -2.65 6.26 7.74
CA LEU A 167 -1.34 6.16 8.41
C LEU A 167 -0.41 7.31 8.06
N GLU A 168 -0.48 7.82 6.83
CA GLU A 168 0.29 8.98 6.40
C GLU A 168 -0.12 10.26 7.15
N ARG A 169 -1.41 10.37 7.51
CA ARG A 169 -1.96 11.52 8.21
C ARG A 169 -3.10 11.08 9.14
N LYS A 170 -2.99 11.42 10.44
CA LYS A 170 -4.01 11.08 11.42
C LYS A 170 -5.28 11.93 11.23
N GLY A 171 -6.43 11.36 11.59
CA GLY A 171 -7.71 12.12 11.64
C GLY A 171 -8.50 12.16 10.32
N HIS A 172 -8.14 11.36 9.32
CA HIS A 172 -8.97 11.18 8.13
C HIS A 172 -10.27 10.43 8.47
N ARG A 173 -11.37 10.91 7.91
CA ARG A 173 -12.70 10.29 8.03
C ARG A 173 -13.15 9.78 6.68
N PHE A 174 -13.64 8.56 6.67
CA PHE A 174 -14.08 7.88 5.44
C PHE A 174 -15.59 7.66 5.45
N LYS A 175 -16.18 7.61 4.26
CA LYS A 175 -17.51 7.07 4.02
C LYS A 175 -17.46 6.07 2.87
N VAL A 176 -18.30 5.04 2.92
CA VAL A 176 -18.50 4.12 1.79
C VAL A 176 -19.28 4.86 0.70
N LEU A 177 -18.82 4.75 -0.54
CA LEU A 177 -19.52 5.29 -1.70
C LEU A 177 -20.78 4.49 -2.02
N ASP A 178 -21.76 5.14 -2.61
CA ASP A 178 -22.89 4.42 -3.19
C ASP A 178 -22.47 3.65 -4.45
N MET A 179 -23.38 2.84 -4.98
CA MET A 179 -23.12 2.02 -6.15
C MET A 179 -22.82 2.86 -7.40
N ALA A 180 -23.51 3.98 -7.59
CA ALA A 180 -23.35 4.82 -8.78
C ALA A 180 -21.95 5.46 -8.80
N ASP A 181 -21.53 6.06 -7.69
CA ASP A 181 -20.19 6.62 -7.52
C ASP A 181 -19.11 5.53 -7.63
N THR A 182 -19.35 4.35 -7.05
CA THR A 182 -18.42 3.22 -7.14
C THR A 182 -18.18 2.79 -8.58
N VAL A 183 -19.23 2.71 -9.40
CA VAL A 183 -19.12 2.40 -10.84
C VAL A 183 -18.30 3.47 -11.56
N MET A 184 -18.58 4.75 -11.30
CA MET A 184 -17.84 5.87 -11.90
C MET A 184 -16.35 5.84 -11.55
N VAL A 185 -16.00 5.55 -10.29
CA VAL A 185 -14.61 5.41 -9.85
C VAL A 185 -13.92 4.26 -10.56
N LYS A 186 -14.57 3.09 -10.67
CA LYS A 186 -14.01 1.93 -11.35
C LYS A 186 -13.76 2.18 -12.84
N MET A 187 -14.65 2.90 -13.51
CA MET A 187 -14.42 3.30 -14.91
C MET A 187 -13.17 4.18 -15.04
N LYS A 188 -12.95 5.11 -14.10
CA LYS A 188 -11.74 5.95 -14.07
C LYS A 188 -10.48 5.17 -13.68
N GLU A 189 -10.59 4.18 -12.79
CA GLU A 189 -9.47 3.28 -12.43
C GLU A 189 -8.94 2.56 -13.67
N VAL A 190 -9.83 2.01 -14.49
CA VAL A 190 -9.46 1.34 -15.75
C VAL A 190 -8.70 2.29 -16.68
N GLN A 191 -9.12 3.56 -16.76
CA GLN A 191 -8.44 4.59 -17.56
C GLN A 191 -7.10 5.02 -16.95
N ALA A 192 -7.00 5.10 -15.63
CA ALA A 192 -5.79 5.52 -14.90
C ALA A 192 -4.72 4.43 -14.83
N THR A 193 -5.11 3.15 -14.92
CA THR A 193 -4.17 2.01 -14.97
C THR A 193 -3.31 1.94 -16.24
N CYS A 194 -3.32 2.98 -17.08
CA CYS A 194 -2.37 3.15 -18.18
C CYS A 194 -0.93 3.43 -17.71
N PHE A 195 -0.70 3.71 -16.42
CA PHE A 195 0.64 3.66 -15.82
C PHE A 195 0.92 2.22 -15.38
N ASP A 196 1.89 1.58 -16.04
CA ASP A 196 2.13 0.14 -15.96
C ASP A 196 2.29 -0.34 -14.52
N PRO A 197 1.46 -1.30 -14.05
CA PRO A 197 1.66 -1.88 -12.73
C PRO A 197 3.02 -2.57 -12.69
N ILE A 198 3.80 -2.30 -11.65
CA ILE A 198 5.04 -3.03 -11.41
C ILE A 198 4.67 -4.42 -10.88
N TRP A 199 4.84 -5.44 -11.70
CA TRP A 199 4.80 -6.84 -11.30
C TRP A 199 6.14 -7.21 -10.66
N ARG A 200 6.15 -8.23 -9.81
CA ARG A 200 7.38 -8.84 -9.31
C ARG A 200 7.37 -10.32 -9.64
N CYS A 201 8.50 -10.81 -10.16
CA CYS A 201 8.71 -12.24 -10.35
C CYS A 201 8.71 -12.95 -8.99
N VAL A 202 7.91 -14.01 -8.84
CA VAL A 202 7.85 -14.78 -7.57
C VAL A 202 9.17 -15.49 -7.29
N ARG A 203 9.91 -15.87 -8.33
CA ARG A 203 11.15 -16.65 -8.25
C ARG A 203 12.36 -15.78 -7.88
N CYS A 204 12.62 -14.71 -8.62
CA CYS A 204 13.80 -13.86 -8.42
C CYS A 204 13.51 -12.49 -7.79
N ARG A 205 12.22 -12.14 -7.58
CA ARG A 205 11.76 -10.86 -7.00
C ARG A 205 12.07 -9.60 -7.82
N GLN A 206 12.58 -9.75 -9.05
CA GLN A 206 12.80 -8.64 -9.98
C GLN A 206 11.48 -7.92 -10.28
N ALA A 207 11.52 -6.59 -10.26
CA ALA A 207 10.41 -5.73 -10.66
C ALA A 207 10.33 -5.71 -12.20
N LEU A 208 9.13 -5.90 -12.73
CA LEU A 208 8.85 -6.09 -14.15
C LEU A 208 7.59 -5.31 -14.52
N THR A 209 7.59 -4.71 -15.70
CA THR A 209 6.33 -4.28 -16.34
C THR A 209 5.54 -5.50 -16.84
N PRO A 210 4.23 -5.35 -17.14
CA PRO A 210 3.46 -6.44 -17.76
C PRO A 210 4.11 -6.96 -19.05
N TYR A 211 4.74 -6.07 -19.82
CA TYR A 211 5.38 -6.38 -21.11
C TYR A 211 6.71 -7.12 -20.95
N GLU A 212 7.47 -6.84 -19.88
CA GLU A 212 8.75 -7.53 -19.61
C GLU A 212 8.55 -8.91 -19.00
N THR A 213 7.39 -9.17 -18.40
CA THR A 213 7.13 -10.38 -17.62
C THR A 213 7.34 -11.68 -18.43
N PRO A 214 6.77 -11.85 -19.64
CA PRO A 214 7.00 -13.06 -20.45
C PRO A 214 8.47 -13.26 -20.82
N THR A 215 9.14 -12.20 -21.26
CA THR A 215 10.56 -12.24 -21.65
C THR A 215 11.44 -12.60 -20.46
N HIS A 216 11.18 -12.01 -19.30
CA HIS A 216 11.90 -12.31 -18.07
C HIS A 216 11.74 -13.79 -17.67
N MET A 217 10.51 -14.31 -17.72
CA MET A 217 10.23 -15.71 -17.35
C MET A 217 10.90 -16.71 -18.30
N ALA A 218 10.88 -16.43 -19.60
CA ALA A 218 11.57 -17.24 -20.59
C ALA A 218 13.10 -17.22 -20.36
N GLN A 219 13.69 -16.04 -20.20
CA GLN A 219 15.15 -15.88 -20.15
C GLN A 219 15.77 -16.25 -18.80
N SER A 220 15.09 -15.93 -17.70
CA SER A 220 15.65 -16.10 -16.34
C SER A 220 15.22 -17.41 -15.68
N HIS A 221 14.11 -18.00 -16.15
CA HIS A 221 13.48 -19.15 -15.49
C HIS A 221 13.13 -20.30 -16.45
N ASN A 222 13.42 -20.19 -17.74
CA ASN A 222 13.10 -21.21 -18.76
C ASN A 222 11.62 -21.63 -18.74
N LEU A 223 10.71 -20.66 -18.58
CA LEU A 223 9.27 -20.87 -18.62
C LEU A 223 8.69 -20.25 -19.88
N ASP A 224 8.13 -21.09 -20.76
CA ASP A 224 7.51 -20.65 -22.02
C ASP A 224 6.13 -19.99 -21.82
N ALA A 225 5.49 -20.23 -20.67
CA ALA A 225 4.20 -19.65 -20.31
C ALA A 225 4.22 -19.12 -18.87
N VAL A 226 3.66 -17.92 -18.68
CA VAL A 226 3.55 -17.28 -17.35
C VAL A 226 2.21 -17.64 -16.73
N GLY A 227 2.22 -18.41 -15.64
CA GLY A 227 1.04 -18.65 -14.83
C GLY A 227 0.68 -17.43 -13.98
N LYS A 228 -0.57 -17.35 -13.52
CA LYS A 228 -1.02 -16.31 -12.56
C LYS A 228 -0.19 -16.32 -11.26
N ASP A 229 0.38 -17.47 -10.91
CA ASP A 229 1.17 -17.66 -9.69
C ASP A 229 2.67 -17.38 -9.86
N ASP A 230 3.16 -17.13 -11.09
CA ASP A 230 4.60 -16.85 -11.33
C ASP A 230 4.95 -15.37 -11.08
N THR A 231 3.95 -14.50 -11.02
CA THR A 231 4.12 -13.08 -10.71
C THR A 231 3.09 -12.59 -9.71
N TYR A 232 3.42 -11.53 -8.98
CA TYR A 232 2.46 -10.83 -8.16
C TYR A 232 2.52 -9.33 -8.43
N ARG A 233 1.36 -8.69 -8.42
CA ARG A 233 1.24 -7.25 -8.67
C ARG A 233 1.67 -6.49 -7.41
N ASN A 234 2.63 -5.58 -7.53
CA ASN A 234 2.99 -4.70 -6.41
C ASN A 234 2.00 -3.52 -6.35
N TYR A 235 0.95 -3.65 -5.55
CA TYR A 235 -0.12 -2.65 -5.44
C TYR A 235 0.24 -1.40 -4.62
N GLU A 236 1.52 -1.15 -4.31
CA GLU A 236 1.93 -0.09 -3.38
C GLU A 236 1.65 1.36 -3.86
N CYS A 237 1.15 1.55 -5.09
CA CYS A 237 0.94 2.87 -5.72
C CYS A 237 -0.50 3.24 -6.15
N ASN A 238 -1.57 2.57 -5.68
CA ASN A 238 -2.93 2.92 -6.11
C ASN A 238 -3.63 3.99 -5.24
N ILE A 239 -2.96 5.09 -4.91
CA ILE A 239 -3.70 6.31 -4.55
C ILE A 239 -4.03 7.00 -5.87
N ILE A 240 -5.26 6.83 -6.35
CA ILE A 240 -5.76 7.70 -7.40
C ILE A 240 -6.07 9.03 -6.73
N HIS A 241 -5.09 9.90 -6.70
CA HIS A 241 -5.41 11.31 -6.84
C HIS A 241 -6.05 11.39 -8.23
N PRO A 242 -7.34 11.73 -8.37
CA PRO A 242 -7.81 12.18 -9.67
C PRO A 242 -6.83 13.28 -10.06
N LYS A 243 -5.99 13.02 -11.08
CA LYS A 243 -5.31 14.12 -11.76
C LYS A 243 -6.45 15.09 -12.09
N PRO A 244 -6.31 16.39 -11.80
CA PRO A 244 -7.31 17.33 -12.22
C PRO A 244 -7.52 17.08 -13.70
N ILE A 245 -8.73 16.60 -14.05
CA ILE A 245 -9.21 16.74 -15.40
C ILE A 245 -9.16 18.25 -15.56
N SER A 246 -8.24 18.75 -16.41
CA SER A 246 -8.26 20.16 -16.79
C SER A 246 -9.72 20.45 -17.11
N THR A 247 -10.32 21.35 -16.36
CA THR A 247 -11.72 21.73 -16.51
C THR A 247 -11.92 22.06 -17.99
N PHE A 248 -12.52 21.14 -18.74
CA PHE A 248 -13.38 21.57 -19.83
C PHE A 248 -14.52 22.23 -19.07
N ALA A 249 -14.52 23.56 -19.09
CA ALA A 249 -15.73 24.30 -18.79
C ALA A 249 -16.80 23.67 -19.68
N VAL A 250 -17.70 22.89 -19.08
CA VAL A 250 -19.03 22.74 -19.65
C VAL A 250 -19.57 24.15 -19.50
N ALA A 251 -19.46 24.95 -20.55
CA ALA A 251 -20.24 26.16 -20.64
C ALA A 251 -21.67 25.68 -20.46
N ASP A 252 -22.34 26.15 -19.41
CA ASP A 252 -23.79 26.03 -19.33
C ASP A 252 -24.33 26.69 -20.61
N GLU A 253 -24.81 25.88 -21.56
CA GLU A 253 -25.29 26.34 -22.87
C GLU A 253 -26.64 27.11 -22.77
N ASP A 254 -27.11 27.40 -21.56
CA ASP A 254 -28.44 27.98 -21.32
C ASP A 254 -28.49 29.52 -21.30
N ASP A 255 -27.41 30.23 -21.67
CA ASP A 255 -27.42 31.71 -21.73
C ASP A 255 -26.73 32.33 -22.95
N PHE A 256 -26.91 31.75 -24.14
CA PHE A 256 -26.65 32.48 -25.39
C PHE A 256 -27.84 33.38 -25.74
N GLY A 257 -27.96 34.48 -24.99
CA GLY A 257 -28.58 35.69 -25.49
C GLY A 257 -27.90 36.11 -26.81
N ILE A 258 -28.70 36.25 -27.86
CA ILE A 258 -28.31 36.74 -29.17
C ILE A 258 -27.87 38.21 -29.02
N GLY A 259 -26.58 38.43 -28.74
CA GLY A 259 -25.94 39.74 -28.71
C GLY A 259 -24.81 39.75 -29.73
N GLY A 260 -25.03 40.43 -30.86
CA GLY A 260 -24.08 40.51 -31.96
C GLY A 260 -22.77 41.18 -31.55
N TRP A 261 -21.66 40.49 -31.81
CA TRP A 261 -20.31 41.05 -31.71
C TRP A 261 -19.86 41.52 -33.09
N HIS A 262 -19.84 42.84 -33.25
CA HIS A 262 -19.08 43.51 -34.31
C HIS A 262 -17.58 43.36 -34.03
N GLY A 263 -16.81 43.14 -35.10
CA GLY A 263 -15.39 42.88 -35.05
C GLY A 263 -14.54 44.05 -34.56
N GLY A 264 -13.34 43.70 -34.07
CA GLY A 264 -12.29 44.67 -33.76
C GLY A 264 -11.03 43.98 -33.26
N LEU A 265 -9.97 44.10 -34.05
CA LEU A 265 -8.55 44.25 -33.66
C LEU A 265 -7.92 43.16 -32.77
N TRP A 266 -7.19 42.25 -33.42
CA TRP A 266 -6.17 41.38 -32.82
C TRP A 266 -4.78 41.88 -33.24
N GLU A 267 -4.37 43.05 -32.78
CA GLU A 267 -2.96 43.50 -32.78
C GLU A 267 -2.75 44.27 -31.47
N ASP A 268 -1.58 44.12 -30.84
CA ASP A 268 -1.12 44.75 -29.59
C ASP A 268 -1.32 43.97 -28.28
N LEU A 269 -0.63 42.83 -28.12
CA LEU A 269 -0.27 42.30 -26.78
C LEU A 269 0.87 41.26 -26.83
N MET A 270 1.98 41.62 -27.48
CA MET A 270 3.26 40.93 -27.30
C MET A 270 4.40 41.94 -27.32
N ASP A 271 4.60 42.63 -26.20
CA ASP A 271 5.84 43.29 -25.81
C ASP A 271 5.68 43.77 -24.35
N ASP A 272 6.11 42.95 -23.38
CA ASP A 272 6.64 43.38 -22.06
C ASP A 272 6.74 42.19 -21.08
N PHE A 273 7.76 41.35 -21.23
CA PHE A 273 8.27 40.55 -20.10
C PHE A 273 9.78 40.35 -20.25
N SER A 274 10.52 41.44 -20.00
CA SER A 274 11.92 41.37 -19.61
C SER A 274 12.19 42.45 -18.55
N GLN A 275 12.22 42.05 -17.28
CA GLN A 275 13.06 42.69 -16.25
C GLN A 275 13.02 41.88 -14.95
N ASP A 276 14.17 41.29 -14.64
CA ASP A 276 14.92 41.39 -13.39
C ASP A 276 14.15 41.63 -12.09
N SER A 277 14.27 40.67 -11.17
CA SER A 277 14.58 41.00 -9.78
C SER A 277 15.19 39.78 -9.08
N ASP A 278 16.48 39.89 -8.80
CA ASP A 278 17.17 39.18 -7.73
C ASP A 278 16.41 39.41 -6.41
N ASP A 279 16.04 38.33 -5.72
CA ASP A 279 15.64 38.39 -4.31
C ASP A 279 16.23 37.19 -3.56
N ASP A 280 17.42 37.43 -3.03
CA ASP A 280 18.20 36.60 -2.12
C ASP A 280 17.68 36.75 -0.68
N GLY A 281 16.49 36.19 -0.44
CA GLY A 281 15.82 36.14 0.86
C GLY A 281 16.32 35.01 1.76
N TYR A 282 17.38 35.32 2.51
CA TYR A 282 17.87 34.70 3.75
C TYR A 282 16.74 34.25 4.71
N TYR A 283 16.67 32.95 5.06
CA TYR A 283 15.90 32.47 6.22
C TYR A 283 16.73 31.50 7.06
N ASP A 284 17.19 32.01 8.20
CA ASP A 284 17.80 31.30 9.32
C ASP A 284 16.75 30.49 10.10
N GLY A 285 17.21 29.35 10.64
CA GLY A 285 16.83 28.89 11.98
C GLY A 285 15.61 27.98 12.10
N PHE A 286 15.84 26.67 12.17
CA PHE A 286 14.95 25.77 12.91
C PHE A 286 15.78 24.69 13.62
N ASP A 287 16.38 25.10 14.75
CA ASP A 287 16.84 24.20 15.80
C ASP A 287 15.67 23.88 16.76
N ASP A 288 15.81 22.73 17.42
CA ASP A 288 15.12 22.28 18.64
C ASP A 288 13.66 21.85 18.58
N TRP A 289 13.45 20.54 18.37
CA TRP A 289 12.39 19.82 19.10
C TRP A 289 12.69 18.32 19.30
N PHE A 290 13.47 17.99 20.34
CA PHE A 290 13.43 16.66 20.97
C PHE A 290 13.05 16.84 22.44
N GLY A 291 11.81 16.48 22.78
CA GLY A 291 11.32 16.37 24.14
C GLY A 291 10.82 14.95 24.39
N PHE A 292 11.54 14.23 25.25
CA PHE A 292 11.16 12.95 25.83
C PHE A 292 9.85 13.06 26.62
N TYR A 293 8.93 12.12 26.43
CA TYR A 293 8.11 11.45 27.47
C TYR A 293 7.63 10.11 26.93
#